data_AF-A0A438E4Z5-F1
#
_entry.id   AF-A0A438E4Z5-F1
#
_cell.length_a   1.000
_cell.length_b   1.000
_cell.length_c   1.000
_cell.angle_alpha   90.00
_cell.angle_beta   90.00
_cell.angle_gamma   90.00
#
_symmetry.space_group_name_H-M   'P 1'
#
loop_
_entity.id
_entity.type
_entity.pdbx_description
1 polymer ?
#
loop_
_entity_poly.entity_id
_entity_poly.type
_entity_poly.pdbx_seq_one_letter_code
_entity_poly.pdbx_strand_id
1 'polypeptide(L)'
;MVHADGSVLQTWDYLKQHGVQGFIDIWPRPTAIAWKLIACYAAFEAALQLFLPGKTVEGPISPCGNRPVYKANGMQAYAVTLITYLSLWWFYPSLYQLEQEVILALGLKEANLYHTTVKCNHILLCLFFRFGIFNPAIVYDHLGEIYSALIFGSLIFCIFLYIKGHVAPSSTDSGSSGNIIIDSIGVWSFLAGDLLYKAGCLGKPKIMGVPGWRGKPSKPIASC
;
A
#
# COMPACT_ATOMS: atom_id res chain seq x y z
N MET A 1 14.09 6.24 24.09
CA MET A 1 15.15 5.95 23.08
C MET A 1 14.46 5.68 21.75
N VAL A 2 14.16 6.69 20.92
CA VAL A 2 13.44 6.42 19.65
C VAL A 2 14.40 6.00 18.53
N HIS A 3 15.71 6.31 18.66
CA HIS A 3 16.66 6.08 17.57
C HIS A 3 17.94 5.30 17.91
N ALA A 4 18.31 5.07 19.19
CA ALA A 4 19.48 4.26 19.64
C ALA A 4 20.75 4.33 18.74
N ASP A 5 20.95 5.43 18.02
CA ASP A 5 21.88 5.62 16.90
C ASP A 5 22.00 4.42 15.93
N GLY A 6 20.92 3.64 15.75
CA GLY A 6 20.91 2.41 14.95
C GLY A 6 21.57 1.19 15.61
N SER A 7 21.98 1.27 16.88
CA SER A 7 22.63 0.20 17.63
C SER A 7 21.63 -0.88 18.07
N VAL A 8 21.82 -2.08 17.54
CA VAL A 8 21.04 -3.28 17.89
C VAL A 8 21.28 -3.67 19.36
N LEU A 9 22.52 -3.54 19.85
CA LEU A 9 22.89 -3.91 21.22
C LEU A 9 22.19 -3.02 22.25
N GLN A 10 22.18 -1.70 22.03
CA GLN A 10 21.50 -0.76 22.94
C GLN A 10 19.99 -0.99 22.97
N THR A 11 19.40 -1.28 21.80
CA THR A 11 17.96 -1.59 21.71
C THR A 11 17.63 -2.90 22.45
N TRP A 12 18.47 -3.92 22.29
CA TRP A 12 18.33 -5.20 22.99
C TRP A 12 18.44 -5.05 24.51
N ASP A 13 19.44 -4.32 24.98
CA ASP A 13 19.64 -4.06 26.41
C ASP A 13 18.46 -3.29 27.01
N TYR A 14 17.93 -2.30 26.29
CA TYR A 14 16.74 -1.56 26.71
C TYR A 14 15.49 -2.45 26.81
N LEU A 15 15.24 -3.29 25.81
CA LEU A 15 14.12 -4.24 25.80
C LEU A 15 14.25 -5.28 26.92
N LYS A 16 15.48 -5.74 27.22
CA LYS A 16 15.73 -6.67 28.32
C LYS A 16 15.45 -6.04 29.68
N GLN A 17 15.73 -4.75 29.85
CA GLN A 17 15.51 -4.02 31.11
C GLN A 17 14.05 -3.63 31.34
N HIS A 18 13.33 -3.23 30.29
CA HIS A 18 11.97 -2.67 30.40
C HIS A 18 10.87 -3.66 29.96
N GLY A 19 11.25 -4.80 29.38
CA GLY A 19 10.35 -5.86 28.95
C GLY A 19 9.28 -5.39 27.96
N VAL A 20 8.05 -5.85 28.19
CA VAL A 20 6.88 -5.54 27.33
C VAL A 20 6.55 -4.05 27.35
N GLN A 21 6.72 -3.38 28.48
CA GLN A 21 6.41 -1.95 28.57
C GLN A 21 7.37 -1.12 27.72
N GLY A 22 8.66 -1.42 27.76
CA GLY A 22 9.65 -0.78 26.88
C GLY A 22 9.37 -1.00 25.39
N PHE A 23 8.82 -2.16 25.03
CA PHE A 23 8.38 -2.42 23.65
C PHE A 23 7.19 -1.55 23.25
N ILE A 24 6.16 -1.46 24.10
CA ILE A 24 4.98 -0.60 23.86
C ILE A 24 5.39 0.87 23.75
N ASP A 25 6.34 1.31 24.55
CA ASP A 25 6.82 2.69 24.57
C ASP A 25 7.66 3.04 23.32
N ILE A 26 8.35 2.07 22.72
CA ILE A 26 9.06 2.23 21.44
C ILE A 26 8.09 2.19 20.26
N TRP A 27 7.02 1.42 20.35
CA TRP A 27 6.15 1.15 19.20
C TRP A 27 5.39 2.42 18.75
N PRO A 28 5.62 2.91 17.53
CA PRO A 28 4.94 4.10 17.03
C PRO A 28 3.43 3.83 16.90
N ARG A 29 2.61 4.71 17.47
CA ARG A 29 1.14 4.56 17.40
C ARG A 29 0.65 5.00 16.02
N PRO A 30 -0.24 4.23 15.37
CA PRO A 30 -0.77 4.59 14.06
C PRO A 30 -1.61 5.87 14.19
N THR A 31 -1.24 6.92 13.46
CA THR A 31 -1.97 8.21 13.46
C THR A 31 -2.93 8.34 12.29
N ALA A 32 -3.86 9.29 12.39
CA ALA A 32 -4.80 9.59 11.30
C ALA A 32 -4.10 10.10 10.02
N ILE A 33 -2.92 10.69 10.14
CA ILE A 33 -2.12 11.16 8.99
C ILE A 33 -1.60 9.96 8.21
N ALA A 34 -1.00 8.99 8.89
CA ALA A 34 -0.51 7.75 8.29
C ALA A 34 -1.63 7.00 7.54
N TRP A 35 -2.80 6.85 8.16
CA TRP A 35 -3.96 6.22 7.51
C TRP A 35 -4.42 6.96 6.24
N LYS A 36 -4.45 8.29 6.26
CA LYS A 36 -4.80 9.09 5.07
C LYS A 36 -3.78 8.92 3.95
N LEU A 37 -2.49 8.94 4.27
CA LEU A 37 -1.41 8.73 3.29
C LEU A 37 -1.52 7.34 2.64
N ILE A 38 -1.66 6.30 3.47
CA ILE A 38 -1.83 4.92 2.99
C ILE A 38 -3.08 4.79 2.13
N ALA A 39 -4.23 5.31 2.58
CA ALA A 39 -5.48 5.22 1.83
C ALA A 39 -5.43 5.98 0.49
N CYS A 40 -4.82 7.18 0.47
CA CYS A 40 -4.64 7.96 -0.74
C CYS A 40 -3.72 7.24 -1.74
N TYR A 41 -2.58 6.73 -1.27
CA TYR A 41 -1.65 5.96 -2.09
C TYR A 41 -2.28 4.66 -2.61
N ALA A 42 -2.98 3.92 -1.76
CA ALA A 42 -3.68 2.70 -2.15
C ALA A 42 -4.78 2.95 -3.19
N ALA A 43 -5.53 4.05 -3.05
CA ALA A 43 -6.54 4.44 -4.03
C ALA A 43 -5.91 4.85 -5.37
N PHE A 44 -4.79 5.57 -5.34
CA PHE A 44 -4.03 5.94 -6.54
C PHE A 44 -3.49 4.69 -7.27
N GLU A 45 -2.85 3.78 -6.55
CA GLU A 45 -2.36 2.51 -7.12
C GLU A 45 -3.52 1.64 -7.66
N ALA A 46 -4.65 1.57 -6.95
CA ALA A 46 -5.83 0.85 -7.41
C ALA A 46 -6.40 1.46 -8.71
N ALA A 47 -6.44 2.80 -8.81
CA ALA A 47 -6.86 3.49 -10.02
C ALA A 47 -5.92 3.18 -11.19
N LEU A 48 -4.61 3.20 -10.96
CA LEU A 48 -3.63 2.84 -11.99
C LEU A 48 -3.77 1.38 -12.44
N GLN A 49 -3.91 0.44 -11.51
CA GLN A 49 -4.12 -0.97 -11.83
C GLN A 49 -5.42 -1.22 -12.61
N LEU A 50 -6.47 -0.42 -12.37
CA LEU A 50 -7.73 -0.51 -13.10
C LEU A 50 -7.63 0.13 -14.49
N PHE A 51 -7.19 1.39 -14.56
CA PHE A 51 -7.26 2.21 -15.78
C PHE A 51 -6.09 2.01 -16.74
N LEU A 52 -4.87 1.73 -16.28
CA LEU A 52 -3.73 1.57 -17.19
C LEU A 52 -3.90 0.33 -18.06
N PRO A 53 -3.71 0.43 -19.40
CA PRO A 53 -3.77 -0.73 -20.28
C PRO A 53 -2.68 -1.75 -19.90
N GLY A 54 -2.94 -3.02 -20.15
CA GLY A 54 -2.00 -4.09 -19.83
C GLY A 54 -2.34 -5.35 -20.60
N LYS A 55 -1.33 -6.16 -20.89
CA LYS A 55 -1.56 -7.46 -21.52
C LYS A 55 -2.23 -8.39 -20.53
N THR A 56 -3.23 -9.13 -21.00
CA THR A 56 -3.89 -10.14 -20.19
C THR A 56 -2.99 -11.37 -20.08
N VAL A 57 -2.71 -11.80 -18.85
CA VAL A 57 -1.91 -12.97 -18.52
C VAL A 57 -2.75 -13.91 -17.68
N GLU A 58 -2.76 -15.16 -18.10
CA GLU A 58 -3.56 -16.18 -17.48
C GLU A 58 -2.76 -16.88 -16.38
N GLY A 59 -3.39 -17.03 -15.22
CA GLY A 59 -2.85 -17.80 -14.12
C GLY A 59 -2.88 -19.31 -14.35
N PRO A 60 -2.35 -20.08 -13.39
CA PRO A 60 -2.42 -21.52 -13.41
C PRO A 60 -3.87 -21.96 -13.12
N ILE A 61 -4.26 -23.10 -13.68
CA ILE A 61 -5.60 -23.67 -13.48
C ILE A 61 -5.70 -24.16 -12.02
N SER A 62 -6.74 -23.74 -11.30
CA SER A 62 -7.02 -24.19 -9.94
C SER A 62 -7.44 -25.67 -9.89
N PRO A 63 -7.44 -26.31 -8.71
CA PRO A 63 -7.95 -27.66 -8.57
C PRO A 63 -9.39 -27.85 -9.06
N CYS A 64 -10.28 -26.85 -8.92
CA CYS A 64 -11.64 -26.88 -9.49
C CYS A 64 -11.72 -26.39 -10.95
N GLY A 65 -10.60 -26.27 -11.67
CA GLY A 65 -10.60 -25.94 -13.09
C GLY A 65 -10.80 -24.44 -13.40
N ASN A 66 -10.82 -23.57 -12.39
CA ASN A 66 -10.93 -22.13 -12.59
C ASN A 66 -9.58 -21.54 -13.02
N ARG A 67 -9.59 -20.58 -13.95
CA ARG A 67 -8.37 -19.96 -14.47
C ARG A 67 -8.43 -18.45 -14.27
N PRO A 68 -7.68 -17.90 -13.29
CA PRO A 68 -7.72 -16.47 -13.02
C PRO A 68 -7.00 -15.70 -14.14
N VAL A 69 -7.57 -14.58 -14.51
CA VAL A 69 -7.11 -13.74 -15.63
C VAL A 69 -6.60 -12.43 -15.04
N TYR A 70 -5.31 -12.14 -15.23
CA TYR A 70 -4.65 -10.98 -14.65
C TYR A 70 -4.27 -9.96 -15.73
N LYS A 71 -4.29 -8.67 -15.38
CA LYS A 71 -3.81 -7.59 -16.23
C LYS A 71 -2.38 -7.25 -15.85
N ALA A 72 -1.41 -7.53 -16.73
CA ALA A 72 0.00 -7.24 -16.51
C ALA A 72 0.33 -5.77 -16.80
N ASN A 73 0.01 -4.90 -15.84
CA ASN A 73 0.30 -3.46 -15.89
C ASN A 73 1.13 -2.96 -14.70
N GLY A 74 1.65 -3.84 -13.83
CA GLY A 74 2.34 -3.46 -12.61
C GLY A 74 3.62 -2.64 -12.85
N MET A 75 4.45 -3.03 -13.83
CA MET A 75 5.66 -2.25 -14.17
C MET A 75 5.33 -0.88 -14.76
N GLN A 76 4.23 -0.77 -15.50
CA GLN A 76 3.78 0.50 -16.05
C GLN A 76 3.22 1.40 -14.95
N ALA A 77 2.41 0.84 -14.04
CA ALA A 77 1.92 1.54 -12.86
C ALA A 77 3.09 2.06 -12.01
N TYR A 78 4.12 1.24 -11.76
CA TYR A 78 5.33 1.65 -11.06
C TYR A 78 6.09 2.79 -11.75
N ALA A 79 6.24 2.74 -13.07
CA ALA A 79 6.88 3.83 -13.80
C ALA A 79 6.07 5.13 -13.70
N VAL A 80 4.74 5.05 -13.81
CA VAL A 80 3.86 6.21 -13.67
C VAL A 80 3.91 6.77 -12.25
N THR A 81 3.92 5.93 -11.21
CA THR A 81 4.03 6.40 -9.82
C THR A 81 5.36 7.05 -9.54
N LEU A 82 6.47 6.48 -10.05
CA LEU A 82 7.81 7.05 -9.90
C LEU A 82 7.92 8.40 -10.63
N ILE A 83 7.46 8.49 -11.89
CA ILE A 83 7.48 9.75 -12.65
C ILE A 83 6.60 10.79 -11.96
N THR A 84 5.42 10.41 -11.47
CA THR A 84 4.52 11.30 -10.72
C THR A 84 5.22 11.82 -9.47
N TYR A 85 5.84 10.94 -8.69
CA TYR A 85 6.58 11.31 -7.48
C TYR A 85 7.77 12.23 -7.78
N LEU A 86 8.60 11.90 -8.78
CA LEU A 86 9.75 12.72 -9.17
C LEU A 86 9.34 14.07 -9.75
N SER A 87 8.25 14.12 -10.52
CA SER A 87 7.70 15.38 -11.05
C SER A 87 7.20 16.25 -9.90
N LEU A 88 6.47 15.67 -8.95
CA LEU A 88 6.06 16.38 -7.75
C LEU A 88 7.28 16.90 -6.98
N TRP A 89 8.30 16.08 -6.75
CA TRP A 89 9.53 16.49 -6.07
C TRP A 89 10.26 17.63 -6.79
N TRP A 90 10.44 17.53 -8.11
CA TRP A 90 11.24 18.47 -8.89
C TRP A 90 10.54 19.83 -9.07
N PHE A 91 9.21 19.83 -9.25
CA PHE A 91 8.44 21.06 -9.46
C PHE A 91 7.96 21.71 -8.15
N TYR A 92 7.97 21.00 -7.02
CA TYR A 92 7.54 21.53 -5.71
C TYR A 92 8.38 22.75 -5.22
N PRO A 93 9.73 22.73 -5.23
CA PRO A 93 10.53 23.88 -4.77
C PRO A 93 10.34 25.11 -5.65
N SER A 94 10.23 24.93 -6.97
CA SER A 94 10.08 26.03 -7.93
C SER A 94 8.74 26.76 -7.80
N LEU A 95 7.68 26.04 -7.44
CA LEU A 95 6.34 26.61 -7.23
C LEU A 95 6.23 27.34 -5.88
N TYR A 96 6.89 26.86 -4.83
CA TYR A 96 6.87 27.49 -3.50
C TYR A 96 7.68 28.80 -3.46
N GLN A 97 8.81 28.86 -4.17
CA GLN A 97 9.64 30.06 -4.26
C GLN A 97 8.91 31.21 -5.01
N LEU A 98 8.16 30.88 -6.08
CA LEU A 98 7.38 31.87 -6.85
C LEU A 98 6.19 32.42 -6.06
N GLU A 99 5.52 31.64 -5.21
CA GLU A 99 4.44 32.15 -4.36
C GLU A 99 4.95 33.12 -3.27
N GLN A 100 6.12 32.84 -2.66
CA GLN A 100 6.68 33.69 -1.61
C GLN A 100 7.23 35.03 -2.15
N GLU A 101 7.88 35.02 -3.31
CA GLU A 101 8.38 36.27 -3.91
C GLU A 101 7.25 37.16 -4.44
N VAL A 102 6.17 36.58 -4.99
CA VAL A 102 4.99 37.34 -5.44
C VAL A 102 4.22 37.96 -4.27
N ILE A 103 4.03 37.23 -3.16
CA ILE A 103 3.36 37.76 -1.95
C ILE A 103 4.17 38.90 -1.32
N LEU A 104 5.51 38.77 -1.29
CA LEU A 104 6.42 39.80 -0.75
C LEU A 104 6.51 41.02 -1.67
N ALA A 105 6.55 40.83 -3.00
CA ALA A 105 6.68 41.90 -3.98
C ALA A 105 5.41 42.75 -4.15
N LEU A 106 4.22 42.19 -3.88
CA LEU A 106 2.95 42.89 -4.08
C LEU A 106 2.38 43.53 -2.82
N GLY A 107 2.86 43.19 -1.62
CA GLY A 107 2.44 43.85 -0.37
C GLY A 107 0.93 43.77 -0.07
N LEU A 108 0.21 42.83 -0.71
CA LEU A 108 -1.24 42.76 -0.64
C LEU A 108 -1.69 41.97 0.58
N LYS A 109 -2.18 42.71 1.58
CA LYS A 109 -2.75 42.20 2.84
C LYS A 109 -4.20 41.67 2.69
N GLU A 110 -4.72 41.49 1.48
CA GLU A 110 -6.12 41.10 1.24
C GLU A 110 -6.25 39.76 0.48
N ALA A 111 -6.65 38.74 1.25
CA ALA A 111 -6.58 37.32 0.94
C ALA A 111 -7.63 36.76 -0.06
N ASN A 112 -8.44 37.59 -0.72
CA ASN A 112 -9.63 37.08 -1.42
C ASN A 112 -9.64 37.19 -2.97
N LEU A 113 -8.76 37.99 -3.60
CA LEU A 113 -8.80 38.15 -5.06
C LEU A 113 -7.70 37.38 -5.82
N TYR A 114 -6.58 37.05 -5.15
CA TYR A 114 -5.49 36.25 -5.73
C TYR A 114 -5.84 34.78 -5.96
N HIS A 115 -6.93 34.33 -5.33
CA HIS A 115 -7.35 32.94 -5.40
C HIS A 115 -7.94 32.56 -6.77
N THR A 116 -8.28 33.51 -7.65
CA THR A 116 -9.08 33.21 -8.87
C THR A 116 -8.26 33.26 -10.17
N THR A 117 -7.22 34.09 -10.25
CA THR A 117 -6.58 34.42 -11.54
C THR A 117 -5.42 33.48 -11.92
N VAL A 118 -4.73 32.87 -10.95
CA VAL A 118 -3.67 31.85 -11.21
C VAL A 118 -4.26 30.46 -11.49
N LYS A 119 -5.57 30.27 -11.21
CA LYS A 119 -6.28 28.99 -11.39
C LYS A 119 -6.52 28.58 -12.84
N CYS A 120 -6.43 29.48 -13.82
CA CYS A 120 -7.04 29.23 -15.14
C CYS A 120 -6.18 28.51 -16.17
N ASN A 121 -4.89 28.21 -15.95
CA ASN A 121 -4.07 27.57 -17.01
C ASN A 121 -3.30 26.30 -16.61
N HIS A 122 -3.53 25.73 -15.43
CA HIS A 122 -2.94 24.45 -15.02
C HIS A 122 -3.91 23.59 -14.17
N ILE A 123 -5.17 23.53 -14.59
CA ILE A 123 -6.30 22.97 -13.82
C ILE A 123 -6.13 21.47 -13.45
N LEU A 124 -5.37 20.69 -14.23
CA LEU A 124 -5.14 19.28 -13.92
C LEU A 124 -4.03 19.04 -12.87
N LEU A 125 -3.08 19.97 -12.73
CA LEU A 125 -1.99 19.89 -11.75
C LEU A 125 -2.39 20.60 -10.44
N CYS A 126 -3.09 21.73 -10.52
CA CYS A 126 -3.46 22.55 -9.37
C CYS A 126 -4.47 21.89 -8.40
N LEU A 127 -5.28 20.92 -8.85
CA LEU A 127 -6.22 20.22 -7.97
C LEU A 127 -5.53 19.28 -6.96
N PHE A 128 -4.34 18.78 -7.26
CA PHE A 128 -3.51 17.99 -6.33
C PHE A 128 -2.70 18.89 -5.38
N PHE A 129 -2.27 20.05 -5.85
CA PHE A 129 -1.39 20.98 -5.13
C PHE A 129 -2.10 21.92 -4.15
N ARG A 130 -3.43 22.10 -4.25
CA ARG A 130 -4.21 23.06 -3.44
C ARG A 130 -4.15 22.82 -1.93
N PHE A 131 -3.75 21.63 -1.47
CA PHE A 131 -3.76 21.29 -0.05
C PHE A 131 -2.38 21.24 0.63
N GLY A 132 -1.26 21.54 -0.06
CA GLY A 132 0.08 21.40 0.57
C GLY A 132 0.38 19.98 1.08
N ILE A 133 -0.29 18.96 0.51
CA ILE A 133 -0.32 17.58 1.03
C ILE A 133 0.98 16.82 0.78
N PHE A 134 1.78 17.20 -0.22
CA PHE A 134 2.97 16.44 -0.61
C PHE A 134 4.25 17.21 -0.34
N ASN A 135 4.52 17.50 0.93
CA ASN A 135 5.92 17.64 1.35
C ASN A 135 6.49 16.22 1.43
N PRO A 136 7.43 15.81 0.57
CA PRO A 136 7.96 14.45 0.58
C PRO A 136 8.68 14.09 1.90
N ALA A 137 9.10 15.10 2.69
CA ALA A 137 9.61 14.89 4.04
C ALA A 137 8.55 14.33 5.01
N ILE A 138 7.24 14.59 4.77
CA ILE A 138 6.17 14.11 5.65
C ILE A 138 6.11 12.59 5.74
N VAL A 139 6.50 11.89 4.66
CA VAL A 139 6.55 10.43 4.63
C VAL A 139 7.67 9.91 5.53
N TYR A 140 8.80 10.61 5.56
CA TYR A 140 9.92 10.28 6.44
C TYR A 140 9.62 10.62 7.90
N ASP A 141 8.99 11.77 8.15
CA ASP A 141 8.63 12.22 9.50
C ASP A 141 7.64 11.25 10.17
N HIS A 142 6.70 10.71 9.40
CA HIS A 142 5.68 9.76 9.88
C HIS A 142 5.98 8.30 9.52
N LEU A 143 7.22 7.97 9.12
CA LEU A 143 7.57 6.64 8.60
C LEU A 143 7.25 5.52 9.60
N GLY A 144 7.58 5.71 10.87
CA GLY A 144 7.28 4.74 11.93
C GLY A 144 5.77 4.51 12.09
N GLU A 145 4.98 5.58 12.04
CA GLU A 145 3.52 5.53 12.17
C GLU A 145 2.88 4.83 10.96
N ILE A 146 3.42 5.04 9.76
CA ILE A 146 3.02 4.37 8.52
C ILE A 146 3.26 2.86 8.63
N TYR A 147 4.44 2.43 9.07
CA TYR A 147 4.72 1.00 9.23
C TYR A 147 3.79 0.33 10.24
N SER A 148 3.56 0.99 11.38
CA SER A 148 2.62 0.51 12.40
C SER A 148 1.20 0.39 11.83
N ALA A 149 0.72 1.42 11.11
CA ALA A 149 -0.59 1.42 10.48
C ALA A 149 -0.73 0.32 9.40
N LEU A 150 0.31 0.07 8.60
CA LEU A 150 0.31 -1.01 7.61
C LEU A 150 0.25 -2.39 8.26
N ILE A 151 0.97 -2.61 9.36
CA ILE A 151 0.93 -3.90 10.09
C ILE A 151 -0.48 -4.14 10.60
N PHE A 152 -1.06 -3.20 11.36
CA PHE A 152 -2.43 -3.35 11.88
C PHE A 152 -3.47 -3.43 10.76
N GLY A 153 -3.33 -2.61 9.71
CA GLY A 153 -4.21 -2.62 8.55
C GLY A 153 -4.17 -3.93 7.80
N SER A 154 -2.99 -4.52 7.60
CA SER A 154 -2.87 -5.82 6.93
C SER A 154 -3.53 -6.95 7.72
N LEU A 155 -3.41 -6.96 9.05
CA LEU A 155 -4.06 -7.96 9.91
C LEU A 155 -5.58 -7.85 9.82
N ILE A 156 -6.13 -6.64 9.94
CA ILE A 156 -7.57 -6.37 9.83
C ILE A 156 -8.07 -6.78 8.43
N PHE A 157 -7.33 -6.41 7.39
CA PHE A 157 -7.69 -6.74 6.01
C PHE A 157 -7.65 -8.25 5.73
N CYS A 158 -6.67 -8.99 6.27
CA CYS A 158 -6.62 -10.44 6.19
C CYS A 158 -7.83 -11.10 6.88
N ILE A 159 -8.22 -10.63 8.07
CA ILE A 159 -9.42 -11.12 8.77
C ILE A 159 -10.67 -10.82 7.94
N PHE A 160 -10.78 -9.62 7.38
CA PHE A 160 -11.88 -9.25 6.50
C PHE A 160 -11.98 -10.16 5.26
N LEU A 161 -10.86 -10.41 4.58
CA LEU A 161 -10.82 -11.31 3.43
C LEU A 161 -11.09 -12.76 3.80
N TYR A 162 -10.64 -13.21 4.97
CA TYR A 162 -10.96 -14.53 5.52
C TYR A 162 -12.48 -14.69 5.70
N ILE A 163 -13.13 -13.73 6.36
CA ILE A 163 -14.59 -13.72 6.54
C ILE A 163 -15.29 -13.67 5.18
N LYS A 164 -14.87 -12.79 4.26
CA LYS A 164 -15.43 -12.68 2.91
C LYS A 164 -15.29 -13.98 2.11
N GLY A 165 -14.18 -14.71 2.28
CA GLY A 165 -13.96 -16.02 1.67
C GLY A 165 -14.94 -17.09 2.13
N HIS A 166 -15.42 -17.01 3.38
CA HIS A 166 -16.42 -17.93 3.94
C HIS A 166 -17.86 -17.51 3.68
N VAL A 167 -18.16 -16.20 3.73
CA VAL A 167 -19.52 -15.67 3.61
C VAL A 167 -19.94 -15.50 2.15
N ALA A 168 -19.03 -15.07 1.28
CA ALA A 168 -19.30 -14.79 -0.13
C ALA A 168 -18.12 -15.25 -1.02
N PRO A 169 -17.94 -16.58 -1.17
CA PRO A 169 -16.87 -17.13 -1.99
C PRO A 169 -17.04 -16.68 -3.45
N SER A 170 -15.96 -16.14 -4.03
CA SER A 170 -15.96 -15.67 -5.42
C SER A 170 -15.76 -16.80 -6.45
N SER A 171 -15.38 -17.99 -6.00
CA SER A 171 -15.20 -19.18 -6.84
C SER A 171 -15.38 -20.45 -6.00
N THR A 172 -15.67 -21.58 -6.64
CA THR A 172 -15.80 -22.90 -6.01
C THR A 172 -14.52 -23.37 -5.30
N ASP A 173 -13.36 -22.80 -5.65
CA ASP A 173 -12.06 -23.05 -4.99
C ASP A 173 -11.93 -22.47 -3.56
N SER A 174 -13.01 -21.99 -2.93
CA SER A 174 -12.97 -21.52 -1.55
C SER A 174 -12.82 -22.69 -0.58
N GLY A 175 -11.78 -22.66 0.25
CA GLY A 175 -11.55 -23.68 1.28
C GLY A 175 -10.76 -23.13 2.46
N SER A 176 -10.87 -23.80 3.61
CA SER A 176 -10.17 -23.45 4.85
C SER A 176 -9.49 -24.70 5.40
N SER A 177 -8.30 -24.53 5.97
CA SER A 177 -7.57 -25.59 6.66
C SER A 177 -8.14 -25.91 8.06
N GLY A 178 -9.14 -25.15 8.52
CA GLY A 178 -9.70 -25.22 9.87
C GLY A 178 -8.82 -24.56 10.94
N ASN A 179 -7.65 -24.04 10.57
CA ASN A 179 -6.76 -23.28 11.44
C ASN A 179 -6.66 -21.83 10.96
N ILE A 180 -7.17 -20.90 11.77
CA ILE A 180 -7.22 -19.46 11.48
C ILE A 180 -5.83 -18.89 11.17
N ILE A 181 -4.78 -19.37 11.84
CA ILE A 181 -3.41 -18.86 11.65
C ILE A 181 -2.90 -19.22 10.25
N ILE A 182 -3.06 -20.49 9.84
CA ILE A 182 -2.57 -20.99 8.55
C ILE A 182 -3.36 -20.36 7.40
N ASP A 183 -4.67 -20.20 7.57
CA ASP A 183 -5.52 -19.57 6.56
C ASP A 183 -5.18 -18.08 6.39
N SER A 184 -4.91 -17.37 7.48
CA SER A 184 -4.49 -15.96 7.43
C SER A 184 -3.14 -15.77 6.71
N ILE A 185 -2.18 -16.67 6.93
CA ILE A 185 -0.90 -16.71 6.20
C ILE A 185 -1.12 -17.02 4.72
N GLY A 186 -2.08 -17.91 4.42
CA GLY A 186 -2.48 -18.26 3.06
C GLY A 186 -3.06 -17.09 2.28
N VAL A 187 -3.95 -16.32 2.89
CA VAL A 187 -4.52 -15.08 2.31
C VAL A 187 -3.42 -14.10 1.95
N TRP A 188 -2.46 -13.89 2.85
CA TRP A 188 -1.33 -12.98 2.60
C TRP A 188 -0.45 -13.45 1.43
N SER A 189 -0.14 -14.74 1.39
CA SER A 189 0.66 -15.34 0.31
C SER A 189 -0.02 -15.22 -1.05
N PHE A 190 -1.35 -15.38 -1.09
CA PHE A 190 -2.14 -15.20 -2.31
C PHE A 190 -2.10 -13.76 -2.82
N LEU A 191 -2.27 -12.77 -1.94
CA LEU A 191 -2.18 -11.35 -2.30
C LEU A 191 -0.78 -10.98 -2.83
N ALA A 192 0.28 -11.48 -2.19
CA ALA A 192 1.65 -11.29 -2.65
C ALA A 192 1.86 -11.92 -4.04
N GLY A 193 1.30 -13.10 -4.29
CA GLY A 193 1.29 -13.76 -5.58
C GLY A 193 0.60 -12.91 -6.67
N ASP A 194 -0.62 -12.42 -6.41
CA ASP A 194 -1.37 -11.56 -7.35
C ASP A 194 -0.56 -10.33 -7.77
N LEU A 195 0.08 -9.67 -6.80
CA LEU A 195 0.95 -8.52 -7.03
C LEU A 195 2.17 -8.87 -7.92
N LEU A 196 2.86 -9.97 -7.63
CA LEU A 196 4.04 -10.40 -8.39
C LEU A 196 3.70 -10.76 -9.85
N TYR A 197 2.49 -11.27 -10.10
CA TYR A 197 2.01 -11.55 -11.45
C TYR A 197 1.68 -10.29 -12.21
N LYS A 198 0.97 -9.35 -11.58
CA LYS A 198 0.69 -8.04 -12.17
C LYS A 198 1.99 -7.29 -12.52
N ALA A 199 3.02 -7.45 -11.69
CA ALA A 199 4.36 -6.92 -11.94
C ALA A 199 5.12 -7.65 -13.07
N GLY A 200 4.63 -8.79 -13.58
CA GLY A 200 5.31 -9.54 -14.63
C GLY A 200 6.62 -10.20 -14.20
N CYS A 201 6.93 -10.21 -12.89
CA CYS A 201 8.15 -10.78 -12.32
C CYS A 201 8.12 -12.31 -12.28
N LEU A 202 6.93 -12.91 -12.35
CA LEU A 202 6.76 -14.36 -12.42
C LEU A 202 6.42 -14.79 -13.85
N GLY A 203 7.36 -15.49 -14.49
CA GLY A 203 7.07 -16.36 -15.63
C GLY A 203 6.22 -17.56 -15.17
N LYS A 204 5.48 -18.19 -16.11
CA LYS A 204 4.37 -19.13 -15.84
C LYS A 204 4.48 -19.85 -14.48
N PRO A 205 3.64 -19.48 -13.52
CA PRO A 205 3.70 -19.95 -12.13
C PRO A 205 3.23 -21.40 -11.98
N LYS A 206 3.86 -22.15 -11.07
CA LYS A 206 3.17 -23.22 -10.36
C LYS A 206 2.20 -22.56 -9.38
N ILE A 207 0.98 -23.08 -9.28
CA ILE A 207 0.00 -22.67 -8.25
C ILE A 207 0.75 -22.57 -6.93
N MET A 208 0.88 -21.36 -6.39
CA MET A 208 1.51 -21.13 -5.09
C MET A 208 0.50 -21.52 -4.02
N GLY A 209 0.22 -22.82 -3.93
CA GLY A 209 -0.49 -23.40 -2.81
C GLY A 209 0.38 -23.22 -1.57
N VAL A 210 -0.22 -22.68 -0.51
CA VAL A 210 0.38 -22.57 0.82
C VAL A 210 1.03 -23.91 1.18
N PRO A 211 2.27 -23.95 1.71
CA PRO A 211 2.86 -25.17 2.26
C PRO A 211 1.92 -25.72 3.34
N GLY A 212 1.14 -26.75 2.99
CA GLY A 212 -0.04 -27.19 3.72
C GLY A 212 -1.12 -27.78 2.79
N TRP A 213 -1.20 -27.29 1.54
CA TRP A 213 -2.00 -27.89 0.46
C TRP A 213 -1.29 -29.03 -0.28
N ARG A 214 0.00 -29.24 0.01
CA ARG A 214 0.76 -30.43 -0.41
C ARG A 214 0.97 -31.31 0.81
N GLY A 215 0.22 -32.41 0.91
CA GLY A 215 0.65 -33.55 1.74
C GLY A 215 -0.28 -34.07 2.83
N LYS A 216 -1.59 -34.14 2.63
CA LYS A 216 -2.40 -35.17 3.33
C LYS A 216 -3.34 -35.89 2.36
N PRO A 217 -3.19 -37.20 2.14
CA PRO A 217 -4.24 -38.00 1.52
C PRO A 217 -5.26 -38.34 2.61
N SER A 218 -6.27 -37.51 2.81
CA SER A 218 -7.53 -37.90 3.51
C SER A 218 -8.44 -36.70 3.72
N LYS A 219 -9.11 -36.33 2.64
CA LYS A 219 -10.55 -36.11 2.52
C LYS A 219 -10.76 -35.55 1.12
N PRO A 220 -11.77 -36.02 0.36
CA PRO A 220 -12.09 -35.34 -0.89
C PRO A 220 -12.28 -33.87 -0.53
N ILE A 221 -11.47 -33.03 -1.17
CA ILE A 221 -11.77 -31.59 -1.30
C ILE A 221 -13.24 -31.60 -1.70
N ALA A 222 -14.09 -31.00 -0.86
CA ALA A 222 -15.52 -30.96 -1.07
C ALA A 222 -15.74 -30.70 -2.55
N SER A 223 -16.45 -31.62 -3.19
CA SER A 223 -16.70 -31.65 -4.62
C SER A 223 -16.87 -30.22 -5.12
N CYS A 224 -16.08 -29.84 -6.12
CA CYS A 224 -16.68 -29.00 -7.14
C CYS A 224 -17.95 -29.77 -7.61
#